data_AF-A0A815PAE5-F1
#
_entry.id   AF-A0A815PAE5-F1
#
_cell.length_a   1.000
_cell.length_b   1.000
_cell.length_c   1.000
_cell.angle_alpha   90.00
_cell.angle_beta   90.00
_cell.angle_gamma   90.00
#
_symmetry.space_group_name_H-M   'P 1'
#
loop_
_entity.id
_entity.type
_entity.pdbx_description
1 polymer ?
#
loop_
_entity_poly.entity_id
_entity_poly.type
_entity_poly.pdbx_seq_one_letter_code
_entity_poly.pdbx_strand_id
1 'polypeptide(L)'
;MSSSINKVFDNVPDCVGYLIMNEDGSVEHSHGDLQNNEQAANLIYKMVLCAAKVSVHPTRQLAFKRFTGLIKKKNFFYKSNHEIIDV
;
A
#
# COMPACT_ATOMS: atom_id res chain seq x y z
N MET A 1 -7.31 -19.45 -3.69
CA MET A 1 -7.20 -18.63 -4.91
C MET A 1 -6.05 -17.60 -4.81
N SER A 2 -4.93 -17.90 -4.12
CA SER A 2 -3.87 -16.90 -3.86
C SER A 2 -2.77 -16.81 -4.94
N SER A 3 -2.82 -17.62 -6.00
CA SER A 3 -1.69 -17.77 -6.92
C SER A 3 -1.59 -16.69 -8.01
N SER A 4 -2.67 -15.98 -8.32
CA SER A 4 -2.66 -14.98 -9.40
C SER A 4 -2.13 -13.63 -8.94
N ILE A 5 -2.42 -13.22 -7.70
CA ILE A 5 -1.99 -11.93 -7.15
C ILE A 5 -0.49 -11.92 -6.86
N ASN A 6 0.05 -13.00 -6.28
CA ASN A 6 1.49 -13.13 -6.01
C ASN A 6 2.28 -13.00 -7.32
N LYS A 7 1.83 -13.65 -8.39
CA LYS A 7 2.45 -13.55 -9.72
C LYS A 7 2.43 -12.12 -10.29
N VAL A 8 1.45 -11.29 -9.96
CA VAL A 8 1.42 -9.89 -10.43
C VAL A 8 2.52 -9.08 -9.74
N PHE A 9 2.72 -9.27 -8.43
CA PHE A 9 3.72 -8.55 -7.66
C PHE A 9 5.15 -9.07 -7.88
N ASP A 10 5.33 -10.36 -8.13
CA ASP A 10 6.63 -10.97 -8.46
C ASP A 10 7.20 -10.44 -9.79
N ASN A 11 6.35 -9.93 -10.68
CA ASN A 11 6.76 -9.36 -11.97
C ASN A 11 7.08 -7.86 -11.90
N VAL A 12 6.94 -7.22 -10.73
CA VAL A 12 7.27 -5.80 -10.56
C VAL A 12 8.79 -5.66 -10.39
N PRO A 13 9.49 -4.92 -11.27
CA PRO A 13 10.93 -4.71 -11.13
C PRO A 13 11.26 -4.00 -9.83
N ASP A 14 12.34 -4.43 -9.17
CA ASP A 14 12.84 -3.88 -7.90
C ASP A 14 11.85 -3.99 -6.72
N CYS A 15 10.79 -4.80 -6.84
CA CYS A 15 9.86 -5.08 -5.76
C CYS A 15 10.53 -5.91 -4.66
N VAL A 16 10.71 -5.32 -3.48
CA VAL A 16 11.30 -6.00 -2.30
C VAL A 16 10.24 -6.64 -1.41
N GLY A 17 8.98 -6.30 -1.61
CA GLY A 17 7.85 -6.86 -0.86
C GLY A 17 6.52 -6.21 -1.24
N TYR A 18 5.43 -6.83 -0.82
CA TYR A 18 4.10 -6.26 -0.99
C TYR A 18 3.22 -6.59 0.21
N LEU A 19 2.19 -5.77 0.38
CA LEU A 19 1.22 -5.89 1.45
C LEU A 19 -0.16 -5.58 0.88
N ILE A 20 -1.12 -6.45 1.12
CA ILE A 20 -2.52 -6.28 0.74
C ILE A 20 -3.32 -6.22 2.03
N MET A 21 -4.09 -5.15 2.15
CA MET A 21 -4.94 -4.92 3.32
C MET A 21 -6.38 -4.79 2.88
N ASN A 22 -7.29 -5.19 3.75
CA ASN A 22 -8.71 -4.96 3.57
C ASN A 22 -9.10 -3.53 4.03
N GLU A 23 -10.38 -3.20 3.87
CA GLU A 23 -10.93 -1.87 4.20
C GLU A 23 -10.79 -1.50 5.68
N ASP A 24 -10.76 -2.48 6.59
CA ASP A 24 -10.54 -2.29 8.03
C ASP A 24 -9.06 -2.13 8.43
N GLY A 25 -8.13 -2.33 7.49
CA GLY A 25 -6.69 -2.20 7.72
C GLY A 25 -6.02 -3.47 8.25
N SER A 26 -6.70 -4.61 8.22
CA SER A 26 -6.15 -5.93 8.50
C SER A 26 -5.39 -6.46 7.27
N VAL A 27 -4.31 -7.20 7.51
CA VAL A 27 -3.45 -7.75 6.46
C VAL A 27 -4.06 -9.05 5.90
N GLU A 28 -4.41 -9.05 4.62
CA GLU A 28 -4.89 -10.25 3.92
C GLU A 28 -3.72 -11.06 3.35
N HIS A 29 -2.77 -10.37 2.71
CA HIS A 29 -1.60 -10.99 2.10
C HIS A 29 -0.36 -10.12 2.32
N SER A 30 0.77 -10.75 2.58
CA SER A 30 2.06 -10.05 2.73
C SER A 30 3.19 -10.91 2.18
N HIS A 31 4.25 -10.26 1.67
CA HIS A 31 5.42 -10.93 1.13
C HIS A 31 6.68 -10.06 1.23
N GLY A 32 7.85 -10.69 1.14
CA GLY A 32 9.15 -10.03 1.17
C GLY A 32 9.42 -9.29 2.48
N ASP A 33 10.01 -8.10 2.39
CA ASP A 33 10.37 -7.25 3.54
C ASP A 33 9.16 -6.80 4.40
N LEU A 34 7.95 -6.88 3.86
CA LEU A 34 6.70 -6.54 4.56
C LEU A 34 5.96 -7.75 5.12
N GLN A 35 6.51 -8.95 5.00
CA GLN A 35 5.87 -10.18 5.47
C GLN A 35 5.63 -10.14 6.98
N ASN A 36 4.37 -10.35 7.41
CA ASN A 36 3.93 -10.35 8.81
C ASN A 36 4.26 -9.06 9.58
N ASN A 37 4.50 -7.94 8.90
CA ASN A 37 4.82 -6.67 9.54
C ASN A 37 3.55 -5.83 9.79
N GLU A 38 2.75 -6.26 10.76
CA GLU A 38 1.50 -5.60 11.14
C GLU A 38 1.69 -4.15 11.62
N GLN A 39 2.85 -3.86 12.23
CA GLN A 39 3.17 -2.50 12.68
C GLN A 39 3.31 -1.55 11.48
N ALA A 40 4.02 -1.97 10.44
CA ALA A 40 4.13 -1.21 9.19
C ALA A 40 2.77 -1.07 8.50
N ALA A 41 1.99 -2.15 8.44
CA ALA A 41 0.63 -2.16 7.89
C ALA A 41 -0.26 -1.09 8.54
N ASN A 42 -0.32 -1.08 9.88
CA ASN A 42 -1.11 -0.13 10.65
C ASN A 42 -0.63 1.32 10.47
N LEU A 43 0.69 1.53 10.39
CA LEU A 43 1.27 2.85 10.15
C LEU A 43 0.88 3.38 8.77
N ILE A 44 1.05 2.57 7.71
CA ILE A 44 0.71 2.95 6.33
C ILE A 44 -0.80 3.20 6.21
N TYR A 45 -1.63 2.35 6.80
CA TYR A 45 -3.09 2.53 6.83
C TYR A 45 -3.49 3.88 7.45
N LYS A 46 -2.92 4.23 8.60
CA LYS A 46 -3.15 5.54 9.23
C LYS A 46 -2.67 6.71 8.36
N MET A 47 -1.52 6.59 7.71
CA MET A 47 -1.01 7.62 6.81
C MET A 47 -1.96 7.87 5.63
N VAL A 48 -2.44 6.79 5.01
CA VAL A 48 -3.39 6.84 3.89
C VAL A 48 -4.71 7.46 4.32
N LEU A 49 -5.27 7.04 5.46
CA LEU A 49 -6.51 7.61 6.00
C LEU A 49 -6.37 9.11 6.31
N CYS A 50 -5.25 9.52 6.91
CA CYS A 50 -4.97 10.93 7.16
C CYS A 50 -4.87 11.71 5.85
N ALA A 51 -4.14 11.21 4.85
CA ALA A 51 -4.03 11.85 3.56
C ALA A 51 -5.38 11.93 2.83
N ALA A 52 -6.25 10.91 2.97
CA ALA A 52 -7.53 10.84 2.28
C ALA A 52 -8.53 11.87 2.84
N LYS A 53 -8.39 12.23 4.11
CA LYS A 53 -9.19 13.29 4.76
C LYS A 53 -8.79 14.70 4.33
N VAL A 54 -7.60 14.87 3.74
CA VAL A 54 -7.13 16.17 3.26
C VAL A 54 -7.72 16.42 1.86
N SER A 55 -8.82 17.17 1.80
CA SER A 55 -9.35 17.65 0.53
C SER A 55 -8.49 18.79 0.01
N VAL A 56 -7.58 18.48 -0.93
CA VAL A 56 -6.74 19.47 -1.61
C VAL A 56 -7.54 20.24 -2.67
N HIS A 57 -8.69 19.70 -3.09
CA HIS A 57 -9.53 20.33 -4.12
C HIS A 57 -11.02 20.13 -3.78
N PRO A 58 -11.82 21.22 -3.69
CA PRO A 58 -13.19 21.18 -3.17
C PRO A 58 -14.16 20.31 -3.98
N THR A 59 -13.86 20.04 -5.25
CA THR A 59 -14.73 19.31 -6.19
C THR A 59 -14.31 17.87 -6.49
N ARG A 60 -13.16 17.40 -5.96
CA ARG A 60 -12.65 16.06 -6.31
C ARG A 60 -13.12 15.03 -5.29
N GLN A 61 -13.91 14.05 -5.73
CA GLN A 61 -14.46 12.98 -4.87
C GLN A 61 -13.39 12.04 -4.29
N LEU A 62 -12.26 11.87 -4.98
CA LEU A 62 -11.12 11.08 -4.50
C LEU A 62 -9.93 11.99 -4.23
N ALA A 63 -9.37 11.92 -3.02
CA ALA A 63 -8.21 12.71 -2.61
C ALA A 63 -6.98 12.37 -3.47
N PHE A 64 -6.74 11.09 -3.78
CA PHE A 64 -5.62 10.64 -4.62
C PHE A 64 -5.86 9.23 -5.21
N LYS A 65 -5.19 8.92 -6.33
CA LYS A 65 -5.18 7.57 -6.94
C LYS A 65 -4.04 6.68 -6.44
N ARG A 66 -2.89 7.29 -6.12
CA ARG A 66 -1.70 6.63 -5.61
C ARG A 66 -1.07 7.52 -4.52
N PHE A 67 -0.61 6.90 -3.44
CA PHE A 67 0.21 7.53 -2.41
C PHE A 67 1.61 6.90 -2.49
N THR A 68 2.65 7.73 -2.45
CA THR A 68 4.04 7.28 -2.52
C THR A 68 4.81 7.87 -1.37
N GLY A 69 5.43 7.04 -0.54
CA GLY A 69 6.31 7.48 0.53
C GLY A 69 7.75 7.12 0.22
N LEU A 70 8.60 8.14 0.18
CA LEU A 70 10.04 8.00 -0.01
C LEU A 70 10.70 8.06 1.38
N ILE A 71 11.20 6.93 1.88
CA ILE A 71 11.89 6.87 3.18
C ILE A 71 13.35 6.51 2.93
N LYS A 72 14.20 7.54 2.85
CA LYS A 72 15.67 7.43 2.65
C LYS A 72 16.06 6.55 1.45
N LYS A 73 16.13 5.22 1.67
CA LYS A 73 16.55 4.18 0.70
C LYS A 73 15.45 3.19 0.31
N LYS A 74 14.24 3.31 0.86
CA LYS A 74 13.09 2.45 0.56
C LYS A 74 11.92 3.29 0.09
N ASN A 75 11.23 2.88 -0.98
CA ASN A 75 10.06 3.58 -1.48
C ASN A 75 8.85 2.66 -1.37
N PHE A 76 7.76 3.17 -0.82
CA PHE A 76 6.51 2.40 -0.82
C PHE A 76 5.44 3.10 -1.66
N PHE A 77 4.66 2.30 -2.36
CA PHE A 77 3.54 2.69 -3.19
C PHE A 77 2.24 2.12 -2.62
N TYR A 78 1.26 2.98 -2.40
CA TYR A 78 -0.10 2.60 -2.06
C TYR A 78 -1.02 2.98 -3.21
N LYS A 79 -1.84 2.04 -3.69
CA LYS A 79 -2.86 2.27 -4.72
C LYS A 79 -4.25 2.17 -4.09
N SER A 80 -5.14 3.08 -4.49
CA SER A 80 -6.49 3.25 -3.92
C SER A 80 -7.40 2.00 -3.96
N ASN A 81 -7.01 0.92 -4.63
CA ASN A 81 -7.69 -0.39 -4.58
C ASN A 81 -7.13 -1.30 -3.48
N HIS A 82 -6.43 -0.73 -2.49
CA HIS A 82 -5.87 -1.39 -1.30
C HIS A 82 -4.68 -2.33 -1.56
N GLU A 83 -4.01 -2.15 -2.70
CA GLU A 83 -2.76 -2.83 -3.05
C GLU A 83 -1.57 -1.93 -2.62
N ILE A 84 -0.72 -2.41 -1.70
CA ILE A 84 0.55 -1.76 -1.34
C ILE A 84 1.70 -2.55 -1.96
N ILE A 85 2.59 -1.84 -2.65
CA ILE A 85 3.79 -2.35 -3.30
C ILE A 85 4.99 -1.64 -2.69
N ASP A 86 5.96 -2.37 -2.14
CA ASP A 86 7.25 -1.84 -1.67
C ASP A 86 8.31 -2.02 -2.75
N VAL A 87 9.08 -0.96 -3.04
CA VAL A 87 10.14 -0.89 -4.06
C VAL A 87 11.40 -0.26 -3.45
#